data_AF-A0A7K1XTM2-F1
#
_entry.id   AF-A0A7K1XTM2-F1
#
_cell.length_a   1.000
_cell.length_b   1.000
_cell.length_c   1.000
_cell.angle_alpha   90.00
_cell.angle_beta   90.00
_cell.angle_gamma   90.00
#
_symmetry.space_group_name_H-M   'P 1'
#
loop_
_entity.id
_entity.type
_entity.pdbx_description
1 polymer ?
#
loop_
_entity_poly.entity_id
_entity_poly.type
_entity_poly.pdbx_seq_one_letter_code
_entity_poly.pdbx_strand_id
1 'polypeptide(L)'
;MELTTAYVVSGITTTTLLLVAAFIATAINYEGGARPKDPARRRTWFWVIAVLNPAIIYLLGYYLFMPEANIMIVKRYVNALSIGTAAGFVGYIALGYILSRIYRTGKIGHWF
;
A
#
# COMPACT_ATOMS: atom_id res chain seq x y z
N MET A 1 -9.99 -14.87 -16.58
CA MET A 1 -8.57 -14.53 -16.36
C MET A 1 -8.40 -13.04 -16.09
N GLU A 2 -8.89 -12.14 -16.96
CA GLU A 2 -8.70 -10.68 -16.79
C GLU A 2 -9.13 -10.08 -15.44
N LEU A 3 -10.24 -10.55 -14.86
CA LEU A 3 -10.68 -10.11 -13.52
C LEU A 3 -9.67 -10.47 -12.43
N THR A 4 -9.07 -11.65 -12.53
CA THR A 4 -8.06 -12.14 -11.60
C THR A 4 -6.82 -11.26 -11.68
N THR A 5 -6.41 -10.85 -12.88
CA THR A 5 -5.27 -9.95 -13.09
C THR A 5 -5.46 -8.63 -12.32
N ALA A 6 -6.65 -8.01 -12.34
CA ALA A 6 -6.90 -6.77 -11.62
C ALA A 6 -6.71 -6.91 -10.10
N TYR A 7 -7.21 -8.01 -9.51
CA TYR A 7 -7.02 -8.28 -8.07
C TYR A 7 -5.58 -8.64 -7.72
N VAL A 8 -4.89 -9.39 -8.59
CA VAL A 8 -3.47 -9.74 -8.42
C VAL A 8 -2.59 -8.48 -8.44
N VAL A 9 -2.84 -7.56 -9.38
CA VAL A 9 -2.13 -6.26 -9.44
C VAL A 9 -2.33 -5.48 -8.14
N SER A 10 -3.57 -5.38 -7.64
CA SER A 10 -3.85 -4.70 -6.37
C SER A 10 -3.12 -5.34 -5.19
N GLY A 11 -3.19 -6.67 -5.07
CA GLY A 11 -2.55 -7.42 -3.98
C GLY A 11 -1.03 -7.25 -3.98
N ILE A 12 -0.38 -7.51 -5.11
CA ILE A 12 1.09 -7.39 -5.25
C ILE A 12 1.54 -5.95 -4.99
N THR A 13 0.85 -4.96 -5.55
CA THR A 13 1.21 -3.55 -5.37
C THR A 13 1.08 -3.13 -3.91
N THR A 14 -0.03 -3.54 -3.26
CA THR A 14 -0.27 -3.27 -1.83
C THR A 14 0.84 -3.86 -0.97
N THR A 15 1.17 -5.14 -1.16
CA THR A 15 2.24 -5.80 -0.40
C THR A 15 3.59 -5.14 -0.65
N THR A 16 3.91 -4.81 -1.91
CA THR A 16 5.17 -4.16 -2.27
C THR A 16 5.30 -2.79 -1.59
N LEU A 17 4.27 -1.94 -1.65
CA LEU A 17 4.30 -0.63 -1.02
C LEU A 17 4.34 -0.72 0.50
N LEU A 18 3.71 -1.72 1.09
CA LEU A 18 3.80 -1.97 2.54
C LEU A 18 5.23 -2.34 2.95
N LEU A 19 5.93 -3.16 2.15
CA LEU A 19 7.35 -3.48 2.35
C LEU A 19 8.23 -2.23 2.20
N VAL A 20 7.94 -1.37 1.22
CA VAL A 20 8.66 -0.09 1.04
C VAL A 20 8.46 0.81 2.27
N ALA A 21 7.24 0.91 2.78
CA ALA A 21 6.99 1.65 4.02
C ALA A 21 7.79 1.07 5.20
N ALA A 22 7.92 -0.26 5.25
CA ALA A 22 8.58 -0.94 6.37
C ALA A 22 10.08 -0.69 6.31
N PHE A 23 10.64 -0.75 5.10
CA PHE A 23 12.01 -0.38 4.82
C PHE A 23 12.30 1.08 5.18
N ILE A 24 11.41 2.03 4.81
CA ILE A 24 11.58 3.44 5.18
C ILE A 24 11.53 3.61 6.70
N ALA A 25 10.60 2.93 7.38
CA ALA A 25 10.50 2.99 8.84
C ALA A 25 11.77 2.46 9.54
N THR A 26 12.40 1.40 9.00
CA THR A 26 13.64 0.85 9.55
C THR A 26 14.87 1.70 9.22
N ALA A 27 14.90 2.35 8.04
CA ALA A 27 15.95 3.25 7.61
C ALA A 27 15.97 4.59 8.38
N ILE A 28 14.85 5.02 8.97
CA ILE A 28 14.82 6.22 9.82
C ILE A 28 15.59 5.95 11.11
N ASN A 29 16.71 6.65 11.28
CA ASN A 29 17.57 6.60 12.46
C ASN A 29 16.81 6.99 13.74
N TYR A 30 17.24 6.42 14.86
CA TYR A 30 16.74 6.84 16.16
C TYR A 30 17.33 8.21 16.50
N GLU A 31 16.47 9.15 16.89
CA GLU A 31 16.92 10.44 17.41
C GLU A 31 16.91 10.35 18.95
N GLY A 32 18.07 10.57 19.58
CA GLY A 32 18.16 10.70 21.03
C GLY A 32 17.75 12.10 21.50
N GLY A 33 17.28 12.22 22.74
CA GLY A 33 16.95 13.51 23.37
C GLY A 33 15.55 13.57 23.98
N ALA A 34 15.20 14.70 24.58
CA ALA A 34 13.93 14.88 25.32
C ALA A 34 12.67 14.93 24.43
N ARG A 35 12.83 15.14 23.12
CA ARG A 35 11.74 15.24 22.13
C ARG A 35 12.13 14.59 20.78
N PRO A 36 12.16 13.25 20.71
CA PRO A 36 12.50 12.54 19.47
C PRO A 36 11.44 12.78 18.38
N LYS A 37 11.85 13.16 17.17
CA LYS A 37 10.93 13.36 16.03
C LYS A 37 10.81 12.12 15.15
N ASP A 38 11.63 11.09 15.38
CA ASP A 38 11.65 9.87 14.57
C ASP A 38 10.31 9.10 14.53
N PRO A 39 9.51 8.98 15.61
CA PRO A 39 8.23 8.27 15.54
C PRO A 39 7.24 9.02 14.65
N ALA A 40 7.18 10.35 14.77
CA ALA A 40 6.33 11.19 13.94
C ALA A 40 6.71 11.08 12.46
N ARG A 41 8.01 11.08 12.14
CA ARG A 41 8.49 10.93 10.76
C ARG A 41 8.12 9.57 10.16
N ARG A 42 8.26 8.48 10.92
CA ARG A 42 7.84 7.12 10.48
C ARG A 42 6.34 7.09 10.16
N ARG A 43 5.52 7.69 11.02
CA ARG A 43 4.08 7.82 10.83
C ARG A 43 3.72 8.61 9.58
N THR A 44 4.38 9.76 9.36
CA THR A 44 4.15 10.55 8.15
C THR A 44 4.41 9.74 6.89
N TRP A 45 5.54 9.02 6.82
CA TRP A 45 5.86 8.19 5.65
C TRP A 45 4.86 7.06 5.41
N PHE A 46 4.41 6.39 6.47
CA PHE A 46 3.38 5.35 6.34
C PHE A 46 2.11 5.89 5.69
N TRP A 47 1.61 7.04 6.15
CA TRP A 47 0.39 7.65 5.62
C TRP A 47 0.57 8.25 4.21
N VAL A 48 1.74 8.81 3.91
CA VAL A 48 2.07 9.24 2.54
C VAL A 48 1.97 8.06 1.58
N ILE A 49 2.57 6.91 1.92
CA ILE A 49 2.52 5.71 1.10
C ILE A 49 1.09 5.13 1.06
N ALA A 50 0.34 5.20 2.16
CA ALA A 50 -1.05 4.77 2.20
C ALA A 50 -1.91 5.52 1.17
N VAL A 51 -1.74 6.84 1.04
CA VAL A 51 -2.44 7.67 0.06
C VAL A 51 -1.95 7.40 -1.36
N LEU A 52 -0.66 7.15 -1.56
CA LEU A 52 -0.09 6.81 -2.86
C LEU A 52 -0.51 5.41 -3.35
N ASN A 53 -0.75 4.46 -2.45
CA ASN A 53 -1.10 3.08 -2.78
C ASN A 53 -2.28 2.95 -3.76
N PRO A 54 -3.48 3.53 -3.50
CA PRO A 54 -4.59 3.44 -4.45
C PRO A 54 -4.29 4.10 -5.79
N ALA A 55 -3.54 5.21 -5.81
CA ALA A 55 -3.14 5.86 -7.05
C ALA A 55 -2.24 4.96 -7.89
N ILE A 56 -1.24 4.32 -7.27
CA ILE A 56 -0.30 3.43 -7.96
C ILE A 56 -1.02 2.16 -8.46
N ILE A 57 -1.89 1.55 -7.64
CA ILE A 57 -2.69 0.38 -8.06
C ILE A 57 -3.50 0.71 -9.31
N TYR A 58 -4.23 1.82 -9.28
CA TYR A 58 -5.11 2.20 -10.38
C TYR A 58 -4.31 2.55 -11.64
N LEU A 59 -3.23 3.32 -11.52
CA LEU A 59 -2.38 3.70 -12.65
C LEU A 59 -1.71 2.47 -13.29
N LEU A 60 -1.17 1.55 -12.49
CA LEU A 60 -0.59 0.31 -13.01
C LEU A 60 -1.65 -0.55 -13.71
N GLY A 61 -2.79 -0.78 -13.06
CA GLY A 61 -3.86 -1.58 -13.63
C GLY A 61 -4.41 -0.99 -14.94
N TYR A 62 -4.61 0.32 -14.97
CA TYR A 62 -5.24 0.99 -16.12
C TYR A 62 -4.28 1.16 -17.30
N TYR A 63 -3.00 1.47 -17.07
CA TYR A 63 -2.06 1.78 -18.16
C TYR A 63 -1.14 0.62 -18.55
N LEU A 64 -0.81 -0.29 -17.62
CA LEU A 64 0.15 -1.37 -17.90
C LEU A 64 -0.52 -2.74 -18.05
N PHE A 65 -1.61 -2.99 -17.32
CA PHE A 65 -2.24 -4.31 -17.26
C PHE A 65 -3.65 -4.34 -17.83
N MET A 66 -4.06 -3.28 -18.53
CA MET A 66 -5.36 -3.22 -19.17
C MET A 66 -5.40 -4.20 -20.35
N PRO A 67 -6.40 -5.09 -20.42
CA PRO A 67 -6.47 -6.07 -21.48
C PRO A 67 -6.87 -5.45 -22.81
N GLU A 68 -6.21 -5.86 -23.88
CA GLU A 68 -6.64 -5.61 -25.26
C GLU A 68 -7.81 -6.53 -25.60
N ALA A 69 -9.03 -6.12 -25.25
CA ALA A 69 -10.22 -6.92 -25.39
C ALA A 69 -11.45 -6.08 -25.77
N ASN A 70 -12.58 -6.75 -26.02
CA ASN A 70 -13.83 -6.06 -26.29
C ASN A 70 -14.26 -5.15 -25.12
N ILE A 71 -15.09 -4.16 -25.44
CA ILE A 71 -15.49 -3.12 -24.48
C ILE A 71 -16.19 -3.68 -23.22
N MET A 72 -16.86 -4.84 -23.33
CA MET A 72 -17.52 -5.50 -22.19
C MET A 72 -16.49 -6.05 -21.20
N ILE A 73 -15.43 -6.69 -21.71
CA ILE A 73 -14.33 -7.23 -20.89
C ILE A 73 -13.58 -6.08 -20.21
N VAL A 74 -13.27 -5.02 -20.97
CA VAL A 74 -12.61 -3.82 -20.44
C VAL A 74 -13.44 -3.19 -19.31
N LYS A 75 -14.74 -2.99 -19.49
CA LYS A 75 -15.61 -2.44 -18.43
C LYS A 75 -15.61 -3.29 -17.17
N ARG A 76 -15.67 -4.63 -17.31
CA ARG A 76 -15.58 -5.56 -16.18
C ARG A 76 -14.22 -5.49 -15.48
N TYR A 77 -13.14 -5.41 -16.24
CA TYR A 77 -11.79 -5.24 -15.73
C TYR A 77 -11.66 -3.93 -14.93
N VAL A 78 -12.07 -2.79 -15.49
CA VAL A 78 -11.98 -1.48 -14.81
C VAL A 78 -12.83 -1.45 -13.53
N ASN A 79 -14.01 -2.10 -13.54
CA ASN A 79 -14.81 -2.23 -12.32
C ASN A 79 -14.07 -3.06 -11.25
N ALA A 80 -13.51 -4.21 -11.64
CA ALA A 80 -12.72 -5.04 -10.74
C ALA A 80 -11.45 -4.35 -10.24
N LEU A 81 -10.76 -3.57 -11.09
CA LEU A 81 -9.63 -2.74 -10.71
C LEU A 81 -10.03 -1.67 -9.70
N SER A 82 -11.19 -1.05 -9.87
CA SER A 82 -11.71 -0.04 -8.93
C SER A 82 -12.00 -0.66 -7.56
N ILE A 83 -12.66 -1.82 -7.53
CA ILE A 83 -12.90 -2.59 -6.30
C ILE A 83 -11.57 -3.02 -5.67
N GLY A 84 -10.65 -3.55 -6.49
CA GLY A 84 -9.32 -3.95 -6.08
C GLY A 84 -8.52 -2.80 -5.49
N THR A 85 -8.60 -1.61 -6.07
CA THR A 85 -7.94 -0.39 -5.58
C THR A 85 -8.44 -0.01 -4.18
N ALA A 86 -9.77 -0.01 -3.98
CA ALA A 86 -10.36 0.25 -2.67
C ALA A 86 -9.98 -0.82 -1.64
N ALA A 87 -10.04 -2.11 -2.03
CA ALA A 87 -9.64 -3.23 -1.19
C ALA A 87 -8.15 -3.18 -0.84
N GLY A 88 -7.29 -2.79 -1.78
CA GLY A 88 -5.84 -2.62 -1.57
C GLY A 88 -5.52 -1.50 -0.60
N PHE A 89 -6.24 -0.38 -0.66
CA PHE A 89 -6.10 0.70 0.33
C PHE A 89 -6.49 0.25 1.74
N VAL A 90 -7.66 -0.37 1.89
CA VAL A 90 -8.12 -0.91 3.18
C VAL A 90 -7.16 -1.98 3.68
N GLY A 91 -6.71 -2.88 2.80
CA GLY A 91 -5.76 -3.94 3.10
C GLY A 91 -4.40 -3.40 3.57
N TYR A 92 -3.88 -2.35 2.92
CA TYR A 92 -2.65 -1.68 3.34
C TYR A 92 -2.75 -1.17 4.78
N ILE A 93 -3.85 -0.47 5.11
CA ILE A 93 -4.07 0.08 6.46
C ILE A 93 -4.21 -1.06 7.47
N ALA A 94 -5.03 -2.07 7.17
CA ALA A 94 -5.28 -3.19 8.07
C ALA A 94 -3.98 -3.97 8.35
N LEU A 95 -3.21 -4.30 7.31
CA LEU A 95 -1.93 -5.01 7.45
C LEU A 95 -0.89 -4.15 8.16
N GLY A 96 -0.79 -2.86 7.84
CA GLY A 96 0.11 -1.93 8.52
C GLY A 96 -0.19 -1.81 10.02
N TYR A 97 -1.48 -1.78 10.38
CA TYR A 97 -1.92 -1.83 11.77
C TYR A 97 -1.58 -3.16 12.44
N ILE A 98 -1.83 -4.30 11.78
CA ILE A 98 -1.47 -5.62 12.33
C ILE A 98 0.04 -5.69 12.59
N LEU A 99 0.85 -5.24 11.64
CA LEU A 99 2.31 -5.21 11.78
C LEU A 99 2.77 -4.29 12.93
N SER A 100 2.15 -3.12 13.13
CA SER A 100 2.50 -2.27 14.28
C SER A 100 2.18 -2.94 15.62
N ARG A 101 1.15 -3.79 15.66
CA ARG A 101 0.77 -4.57 16.85
C ARG A 101 1.63 -5.80 17.08
N ILE A 102 2.24 -6.36 16.03
CA ILE A 102 3.23 -7.46 16.14
C ILE A 102 4.57 -6.90 16.61
N TYR A 103 5.04 -5.79 16.02
CA TYR A 103 6.36 -5.21 16.27
C TYR A 103 6.35 -4.04 17.27
N ARG A 104 5.59 -4.15 18.37
CA ARG A 104 5.31 -3.04 19.30
C ARG A 104 6.54 -2.31 19.86
N THR A 105 7.65 -3.02 20.03
CA THR A 105 8.89 -2.50 20.62
C THR A 105 9.89 -2.01 19.55
N GLY A 106 9.62 -2.27 18.28
CA GLY A 106 10.50 -1.91 17.16
C GLY A 106 10.08 -0.62 16.45
N LYS A 107 10.90 -0.18 15.48
CA LYS A 107 10.62 0.99 14.63
C LYS A 107 9.26 0.91 13.92
N ILE A 108 8.90 -0.30 13.48
CA ILE A 108 7.63 -0.64 12.84
C ILE A 108 6.44 -0.53 13.83
N GLY A 109 6.65 -0.69 15.13
CA GLY A 109 5.58 -0.48 16.11
C GLY A 109 5.06 0.95 16.16
N HIS A 110 5.90 1.92 15.79
CA HIS A 110 5.64 3.36 15.95
C HIS A 110 5.36 4.10 14.63
N TRP A 111 5.21 3.37 13.52
CA TRP A 111 4.95 3.95 12.20
C TRP A 111 3.46 4.19 11.87
N PHE A 112 2.54 3.83 12.78
CA PHE A 112 1.10 3.86 12.54
C PHE A 112 0.43 4.90 13.45
#